data_AF-A0A7J9PV38-F1
#
_entry.id   AF-A0A7J9PV38-F1
#
_cell.length_a   1.000
_cell.length_b   1.000
_cell.length_c   1.000
_cell.angle_alpha   90.00
_cell.angle_beta   90.00
_cell.angle_gamma   90.00
#
_symmetry.space_group_name_H-M   'P 1'
#
loop_
_entity.id
_entity.type
_entity.pdbx_description
1 polymer ?
#
loop_
_entity_poly.entity_id
_entity_poly.type
_entity_poly.pdbx_seq_one_letter_code
_entity_poly.pdbx_strand_id
1 'polypeptide(L)' 'GEPDEKGMDDYFIENAQNETGANNVVTSVVFDYRGYDTLGEATVLFTAVTGVGLALRRRKK' A
#
# COMPACT_ATOMS: atom_id res chain seq x y z
N GLY A 1 15.39 22.90 -6.31
CA GLY A 1 15.41 22.90 -4.85
C GLY A 1 15.68 21.48 -4.43
N GLU A 2 16.76 21.25 -3.70
CA GLU A 2 16.95 19.94 -3.08
C GLU A 2 16.15 19.89 -1.78
N PRO A 3 15.56 18.74 -1.44
CA PRO A 3 14.93 18.55 -0.14
C PRO A 3 16.00 18.64 0.96
N ASP A 4 15.70 19.39 2.02
CA ASP A 4 16.60 19.60 3.17
C ASP A 4 16.82 18.31 4.00
N GLU A 5 15.94 17.31 3.86
CA GLU A 5 15.95 16.05 4.62
C GLU A 5 15.87 14.86 3.66
N LYS A 6 17.02 14.17 3.45
CA LYS A 6 17.13 12.99 2.57
C LYS A 6 17.37 11.67 3.33
N GLY A 7 17.58 11.72 4.66
CA GLY A 7 18.04 10.55 5.42
C GLY A 7 17.12 9.33 5.36
N MET A 8 15.81 9.55 5.26
CA MET A 8 14.83 8.46 5.06
C MET A 8 14.88 7.89 3.65
N ASP A 9 14.98 8.74 2.63
CA ASP A 9 15.07 8.32 1.23
C ASP A 9 16.35 7.51 0.99
N ASP A 10 17.47 8.02 1.50
CA ASP A 10 18.77 7.35 1.43
C ASP A 10 18.74 6.00 2.16
N TYR A 11 18.10 5.92 3.34
CA TYR A 11 17.93 4.67 4.08
C TYR A 11 17.20 3.61 3.25
N PHE A 12 16.07 3.97 2.63
CA PHE A 12 15.32 3.01 1.81
C PHE A 12 16.09 2.60 0.56
N ILE A 13 16.81 3.53 -0.08
CA ILE A 13 17.63 3.21 -1.25
C ILE A 13 18.75 2.23 -0.88
N GLU A 14 19.40 2.41 0.27
CA GLU A 14 20.55 1.58 0.68
C GLU A 14 20.14 0.22 1.27
N ASN A 15 18.99 0.15 1.97
CA ASN A 15 18.66 -1.03 2.80
C ASN A 15 17.48 -1.87 2.27
N ALA A 16 16.62 -1.35 1.38
CA ALA A 16 15.41 -2.04 0.93
C ALA A 16 15.66 -3.46 0.39
N GLN A 17 16.69 -3.64 -0.43
CA GLN A 17 16.98 -4.95 -1.01
C GLN A 17 17.40 -5.97 0.06
N ASN A 18 18.15 -5.54 1.08
CA ASN A 18 18.63 -6.43 2.14
C ASN A 18 17.52 -6.77 3.15
N GLU A 19 16.68 -5.80 3.47
CA GLU A 19 15.63 -5.96 4.49
C GLU A 19 14.38 -6.66 3.95
N THR A 20 14.02 -6.42 2.69
CA THR A 20 12.76 -6.92 2.12
C THR A 20 12.95 -7.90 0.97
N GLY A 21 14.16 -8.01 0.43
CA GLY A 21 14.47 -8.90 -0.70
C GLY A 21 13.92 -8.41 -2.05
N ALA A 22 13.28 -7.24 -2.09
CA ALA A 22 12.75 -6.68 -3.32
C ALA A 22 13.80 -5.81 -4.02
N ASN A 23 14.02 -6.07 -5.31
CA ASN A 23 14.91 -5.24 -6.14
C ASN A 23 14.29 -3.88 -6.51
N ASN A 24 12.98 -3.72 -6.33
CA ASN A 24 12.28 -2.47 -6.57
C ASN A 24 11.98 -1.77 -5.23
N VAL A 25 12.74 -0.72 -4.95
CA VAL A 25 12.61 0.10 -3.74
C VAL A 25 11.20 0.70 -3.59
N VAL A 26 10.51 1.02 -4.69
CA VAL A 26 9.13 1.53 -4.60
C VAL A 26 8.17 0.44 -4.12
N THR A 27 8.35 -0.79 -4.60
CA THR A 27 7.52 -1.93 -4.18
C THR A 27 7.78 -2.28 -2.72
N SER A 28 9.03 -2.26 -2.26
CA SER A 28 9.34 -2.51 -0.85
C SER A 28 8.74 -1.44 0.05
N VAL A 29 8.75 -0.17 -0.36
CA VAL A 29 8.11 0.89 0.41
C VAL A 29 6.61 0.66 0.53
N VAL A 30 5.91 0.36 -0.58
CA VAL A 30 4.45 0.22 -0.58
C VAL A 30 3.98 -1.06 0.12
N PHE A 31 4.68 -2.18 -0.04
CA PHE A 31 4.23 -3.49 0.46
C PHE A 31 4.90 -3.96 1.75
N ASP A 32 6.19 -3.65 1.96
CA ASP A 32 6.93 -4.12 3.13
C ASP A 32 6.99 -3.05 4.21
N TYR A 33 7.61 -1.89 3.93
CA TYR A 33 7.76 -0.82 4.93
C TYR A 33 6.44 -0.16 5.31
N ARG A 34 5.56 0.07 4.33
CA ARG A 34 4.25 0.73 4.52
C ARG A 34 3.09 -0.17 4.10
N GLY A 35 3.24 -1.48 4.24
CA GLY A 35 2.22 -2.45 3.88
C GLY A 35 0.86 -2.21 4.55
N TYR A 36 0.83 -1.64 5.76
CA TYR A 36 -0.42 -1.31 6.45
C TYR A 36 -1.27 -0.27 5.72
N ASP A 37 -0.65 0.73 5.09
CA ASP A 37 -1.38 1.74 4.30
C ASP A 37 -2.05 1.07 3.09
N THR A 38 -1.31 0.21 2.39
CA THR A 38 -1.80 -0.57 1.23
C THR A 38 -2.88 -1.59 1.61
N LEU A 39 -2.76 -2.25 2.77
CA LEU A 39 -3.80 -3.14 3.31
C LEU A 39 -5.08 -2.36 3.64
N GLY A 40 -4.93 -1.14 4.15
CA GLY A 40 -6.03 -0.22 4.39
C GLY A 40 -6.77 0.13 3.09
N GLU A 41 -6.04 0.52 2.04
CA GLU A 41 -6.61 0.79 0.72
C GLU A 41 -7.38 -0.41 0.17
N ALA A 42 -6.79 -1.61 0.23
CA ALA A 42 -7.44 -2.85 -0.20
C ALA A 42 -8.73 -3.14 0.60
N THR A 43 -8.71 -2.90 1.91
CA THR A 43 -9.88 -3.07 2.78
C THR A 43 -11.00 -2.09 2.40
N VAL A 44 -10.67 -0.82 2.17
CA VAL A 44 -11.64 0.20 1.74
C VAL A 44 -12.29 -0.19 0.40
N LEU A 45 -11.49 -0.60 -0.58
CA LEU A 45 -12.00 -1.03 -1.88
C LEU A 45 -12.88 -2.29 -1.74
N PHE A 46 -12.46 -3.26 -0.94
CA PHE A 46 -13.24 -4.47 -0.69
C PHE A 46 -14.59 -4.16 -0.04
N THR A 47 -14.60 -3.31 0.99
CA THR A 47 -15.82 -2.87 1.67
C THR A 47 -16.73 -2.08 0.72
N ALA A 48 -16.17 -1.21 -0.13
CA ALA A 48 -16.95 -0.44 -1.11
C ALA A 48 -17.64 -1.36 -2.13
N VAL A 49 -16.90 -2.30 -2.73
CA VAL A 49 -17.46 -3.27 -3.68
C VAL A 49 -18.52 -4.15 -3.02
N THR A 50 -18.25 -4.64 -1.82
CA THR A 50 -19.21 -5.44 -1.05
C THR A 50 -20.47 -4.63 -0.72
N GLY A 51 -20.31 -3.38 -0.27
CA GLY A 51 -21.40 -2.48 0.06
C GLY A 51 -22.30 -2.20 -1.15
N VAL A 52 -21.72 -1.89 -2.31
CA VAL A 52 -22.47 -1.71 -3.56
C VAL A 52 -23.16 -3.01 -3.99
N GLY A 53 -22.47 -4.14 -3.92
CA GLY A 53 -23.05 -5.45 -4.25
C GLY A 53 -24.26 -5.81 -3.39
N LEU A 54 -24.20 -5.50 -2.09
CA LEU A 54 -25.33 -5.66 -1.16
C LEU A 54 -26.45 -4.66 -1.45
N ALA A 55 -26.13 -3.40 -1.74
CA ALA A 55 -27.11 -2.37 -2.06
C ALA A 55 -27.92 -2.69 -3.33
N LEU A 56 -27.25 -3.25 -4.35
CA LEU A 56 -27.88 -3.63 -5.62
C LEU A 56 -28.52 -5.03 -5.58
N ARG A 57 -28.41 -5.76 -4.47
CA ARG A 57 -28.97 -7.11 -4.32
C ARG A 57 -30.50 -7.05 -4.33
N ARG A 58 -31.11 -7.46 -5.45
CA ARG A 58 -32.57 -7.65 -5.53
C ARG A 58 -33.02 -8.67 -4.48
N ARG A 59 -33.91 -8.25 -3.58
CA ARG A 59 -34.70 -9.19 -2.78
C ARG A 59 -35.75 -9.81 -3.71
N LYS A 60 -35.61 -11.10 -4.03
CA LYS A 60 -36.74 -11.88 -4.54
C LYS A 60 -37.83 -11.84 -3.46
N LYS A 61 -39.02 -11.38 -3.83
CA LYS A 61 -40.24 -11.63 -3.06
C LYS A 61 -40.54 -13.12 -3.06
#